data_AF-A0A662QU77-F1
#
_entry.id   AF-A0A662QU77-F1
#
_cell.length_a   1.000
_cell.length_b   1.000
_cell.length_c   1.000
_cell.angle_alpha   90.00
_cell.angle_beta   90.00
_cell.angle_gamma   90.00
#
_symmetry.space_group_name_H-M   'P 1'
#
loop_
_entity.id
_entity.type
_entity.pdbx_description
1 polymer ?
#
loop_
_entity_poly.entity_id
_entity_poly.type
_entity_poly.pdbx_seq_one_letter_code
_entity_poly.pdbx_strand_id
1 'polypeptide(L)'
;MKLKGIFIVAYKVYDFARKFRCNIKDFFCNIFLKKSIAKIFIVLMVLVISGCTDIADLTKNQFPPITDNTIKETPMPPAPKMVEIVFEKDDVEGNIMLFLKDNKTISVPVSGGTASVEKTAEICSSTGIRFYALNSTEYVLWEMENLCAYDILHMKGNLSQTISEERAKKPEEQTEQNKVTFAFTDKTTNCSLKGKVMLNNNFIGFADKTFNFKEEKYNEFKNAHENELCLQGTLSSCFKDYKFMKYYSCWALNINSTMFSDSTNYIIGFNAKINPYQPYKFAKTFFITPDEVREFLPVKYFRNNTEENLDYIWNFANSRVRYRYDYIVEQDAEHWEFPKKTYENCYGDCEEKATLLLSMIKAYNESQKCYVFLMPSHASVFCKIQNKCLIYDQSMREERIISGSVDANQHVKALESLFNSYFDKFGISGQGRYINAVFDNKEYLEFDSNNEFYKWLKDI
;
A
#
# COMPACT_ATOMS: atom_id res chain seq x y z
N MET A 1 -19.69 49.79 -17.24
CA MET A 1 -20.46 48.55 -17.53
C MET A 1 -19.77 47.24 -17.07
N LYS A 2 -18.43 47.16 -16.94
CA LYS A 2 -17.71 45.92 -16.54
C LYS A 2 -17.83 45.50 -15.06
N LEU A 3 -18.07 46.44 -14.14
CA LEU A 3 -18.18 46.16 -12.70
C LEU A 3 -19.45 45.38 -12.30
N LYS A 4 -20.58 45.59 -13.00
CA LYS A 4 -21.83 44.86 -12.70
C LYS A 4 -21.73 43.36 -12.97
N GLY A 5 -20.91 42.93 -13.93
CA GLY A 5 -20.71 41.51 -14.24
C GLY A 5 -19.95 40.77 -13.14
N ILE A 6 -18.96 41.41 -12.52
CA ILE A 6 -18.13 40.80 -11.47
C ILE A 6 -18.95 40.56 -10.19
N PHE A 7 -19.79 41.52 -9.80
CA PHE A 7 -20.67 41.36 -8.63
C PHE A 7 -21.70 40.24 -8.81
N ILE A 8 -22.23 40.05 -10.03
CA ILE A 8 -23.18 38.97 -10.30
C ILE A 8 -22.50 37.59 -10.18
N VAL A 9 -21.25 37.46 -10.64
CA VAL A 9 -20.50 36.19 -10.53
C VAL A 9 -20.14 35.90 -9.07
N ALA A 10 -19.62 36.88 -8.34
CA ALA A 10 -19.28 36.71 -6.92
C ALA A 10 -20.52 36.36 -6.07
N TYR A 11 -21.65 37.01 -6.33
CA TYR A 11 -22.91 36.73 -5.64
C TYR A 11 -23.45 35.33 -5.97
N LYS A 12 -23.36 34.89 -7.23
CA LYS A 12 -23.77 33.52 -7.62
C LYS A 12 -22.88 32.45 -7.00
N VAL A 13 -21.57 32.68 -6.88
CA VAL A 13 -20.65 31.77 -6.19
C VAL A 13 -20.95 31.71 -4.70
N TYR A 14 -21.22 32.87 -4.07
CA TYR A 14 -21.63 32.94 -2.67
C TYR A 14 -22.97 32.25 -2.42
N ASP A 15 -23.99 32.51 -3.24
CA ASP A 15 -25.31 31.89 -3.08
C ASP A 15 -25.28 30.39 -3.36
N PHE A 16 -24.44 29.93 -4.31
CA PHE A 16 -24.15 28.51 -4.52
C PHE A 16 -23.50 27.88 -3.27
N ALA A 17 -22.44 28.47 -2.72
CA ALA A 17 -21.79 27.96 -1.50
C ALA A 17 -22.76 27.91 -0.31
N ARG A 18 -23.60 28.94 -0.15
CA ARG A 18 -24.62 29.02 0.90
C ARG A 18 -25.70 27.93 0.74
N LYS A 19 -26.18 27.70 -0.48
CA LYS A 19 -27.27 26.74 -0.76
C LYS A 19 -26.86 25.29 -0.54
N PHE A 20 -25.56 24.98 -0.67
CA PHE A 20 -25.00 23.64 -0.45
C PHE A 20 -24.32 23.47 0.93
N ARG A 21 -24.49 24.42 1.86
CA ARG A 21 -23.83 24.42 3.20
C ARG A 21 -22.32 24.15 3.14
N CYS A 22 -21.67 24.49 2.03
CA CYS A 22 -20.24 24.33 1.89
C CYS A 22 -19.56 25.54 2.53
N ASN A 23 -18.60 25.30 3.43
CA ASN A 23 -17.72 26.37 3.86
C ASN A 23 -16.98 26.87 2.61
N ILE A 24 -16.89 28.19 2.43
CA ILE A 24 -16.19 28.80 1.29
C ILE A 24 -14.75 28.26 1.16
N LYS A 25 -14.11 27.90 2.28
CA LYS A 25 -12.79 27.25 2.30
C LYS A 25 -12.77 25.88 1.59
N ASP A 26 -13.87 25.12 1.63
CA ASP A 26 -13.99 23.79 1.03
C ASP A 26 -14.21 23.88 -0.48
N PHE A 27 -14.93 24.91 -0.91
CA PHE A 27 -15.06 25.24 -2.33
C PHE A 27 -13.71 25.61 -2.97
N PHE A 28 -12.87 26.36 -2.24
CA PHE A 28 -11.54 26.75 -2.72
C PHE A 28 -10.53 25.60 -2.75
N CYS A 29 -10.63 24.61 -1.86
CA CYS A 29 -9.77 23.41 -1.91
C CYS A 29 -9.90 22.64 -3.23
N ASN A 30 -11.12 22.51 -3.78
CA ASN A 30 -11.36 21.78 -5.02
C ASN A 30 -10.94 22.53 -6.30
N ILE A 31 -10.91 23.87 -6.27
CA ILE A 31 -10.62 24.69 -7.46
C ILE A 31 -9.12 24.85 -7.71
N PHE A 32 -8.29 24.91 -6.66
CA PHE A 32 -6.85 25.15 -6.80
C PHE A 32 -6.07 24.00 -7.45
N LEU A 33 -6.65 22.79 -7.55
CA LEU A 33 -6.02 21.62 -8.18
C LEU A 33 -6.14 21.59 -9.72
N LYS A 34 -6.96 22.46 -10.34
CA LYS A 34 -7.06 22.54 -11.82
C LYS A 34 -6.26 23.75 -12.36
N LYS A 35 -5.06 23.48 -12.89
CA LYS A 35 -4.08 24.45 -13.43
C LYS A 35 -4.66 25.51 -14.39
N SER A 36 -5.77 25.21 -15.09
CA SER A 36 -6.35 26.10 -16.10
C SER A 36 -7.24 27.23 -15.54
N ILE A 37 -7.61 27.21 -14.25
CA ILE A 37 -8.53 28.19 -13.64
C ILE A 37 -7.78 29.23 -12.78
N ALA A 38 -6.56 28.95 -12.34
CA ALA A 38 -5.78 29.79 -11.45
C ALA A 38 -5.49 31.21 -12.02
N LYS A 39 -5.28 31.36 -13.33
CA LYS A 39 -4.95 32.66 -13.95
C LYS A 39 -6.13 33.65 -13.96
N ILE A 40 -7.36 33.17 -14.12
CA ILE A 40 -8.57 34.02 -14.11
C ILE A 40 -8.87 34.48 -12.67
N PHE A 41 -8.54 33.65 -11.68
CA PHE A 41 -8.83 33.92 -10.27
C PHE A 41 -7.84 34.86 -9.58
N ILE A 42 -6.56 34.86 -9.96
CA ILE A 42 -5.57 35.84 -9.44
C ILE A 42 -6.01 37.27 -9.78
N VAL A 43 -6.58 37.48 -10.97
CA VAL A 43 -7.11 38.80 -11.40
C VAL A 43 -8.32 39.22 -10.55
N LEU A 44 -9.18 38.28 -10.17
CA LEU A 44 -10.33 38.53 -9.30
C LEU A 44 -9.91 38.83 -7.85
N MET A 45 -8.88 38.15 -7.33
CA MET A 45 -8.38 38.38 -5.97
C MET A 45 -7.68 39.74 -5.83
N VAL A 46 -6.90 40.15 -6.84
CA VAL A 46 -6.29 41.49 -6.87
C VAL A 46 -7.35 42.60 -6.89
N LEU A 47 -8.48 42.39 -7.58
CA LEU A 47 -9.57 43.36 -7.62
C LEU A 47 -10.36 43.47 -6.31
N VAL A 48 -10.54 42.35 -5.59
CA VAL A 48 -11.18 42.35 -4.26
C VAL A 48 -10.28 43.01 -3.21
N ILE A 49 -8.96 42.79 -3.29
CA ILE A 49 -8.00 43.41 -2.37
C ILE A 49 -7.83 44.91 -2.67
N SER A 50 -7.91 45.34 -3.94
CA SER A 50 -7.87 46.77 -4.31
C SER A 50 -9.13 47.57 -3.94
N GLY A 51 -10.21 46.91 -3.52
CA GLY A 51 -11.47 47.54 -3.11
C GLY A 51 -11.67 47.66 -1.59
N CYS A 52 -10.72 47.16 -0.79
CA CYS A 52 -10.76 47.21 0.68
C CYS A 52 -9.50 47.89 1.22
N THR A 53 -9.33 49.18 0.94
CA THR A 53 -8.46 50.05 1.75
C THR A 53 -9.29 50.54 2.93
N ASP A 54 -9.16 49.85 4.08
CA ASP A 54 -9.21 50.42 5.44
C ASP A 54 -9.12 49.28 6.47
N ILE A 55 -7.94 48.64 6.55
CA ILE A 55 -7.45 48.00 7.78
C ILE A 55 -5.94 48.28 7.82
N ALA A 56 -5.58 49.44 8.37
CA ALA A 56 -4.24 49.70 8.86
C ALA A 56 -4.07 49.06 10.25
N ASP A 57 -2.82 48.79 10.61
CA ASP A 57 -2.35 48.24 11.87
C ASP A 57 -2.64 46.76 12.14
N LEU A 58 -1.77 45.91 11.60
CA LEU A 58 -1.15 44.77 12.31
C LEU A 58 -0.11 44.16 11.36
N THR A 59 1.13 44.66 11.40
CA THR A 59 2.41 43.95 11.12
C THR A 59 3.52 44.98 10.91
N LYS A 60 4.05 45.52 12.01
CA LYS A 60 5.42 46.02 12.04
C LYS A 60 6.19 45.23 13.09
N ASN A 61 7.37 44.77 12.68
CA ASN A 61 8.41 44.10 13.44
C ASN A 61 8.31 42.58 13.51
N GLN A 62 8.96 41.91 12.55
CA GLN A 62 10.05 40.94 12.76
C GLN A 62 10.32 40.23 11.44
N PHE A 63 11.33 40.66 10.68
CA PHE A 63 12.23 39.80 9.88
C PHE A 63 13.37 40.69 9.34
N PRO A 64 14.66 40.34 9.53
CA PRO A 64 15.77 41.05 8.93
C PRO A 64 15.94 40.66 7.43
N PRO A 65 16.58 41.51 6.62
CA PRO A 65 16.75 41.25 5.19
C PRO A 65 17.78 40.14 4.96
N ILE A 66 17.42 39.18 4.10
CA ILE A 66 18.34 38.15 3.60
C ILE A 66 19.25 38.80 2.56
N THR A 67 20.56 38.71 2.80
CA THR A 67 21.59 39.11 1.84
C THR A 67 21.92 37.96 0.90
N ASP A 68 22.11 38.34 -0.36
CA ASP A 68 22.35 37.47 -1.51
C ASP A 68 23.77 36.88 -1.45
N ASN A 69 23.88 35.56 -1.36
CA ASN A 69 25.15 34.85 -1.49
C ASN A 69 25.04 33.76 -2.57
N THR A 70 25.78 34.00 -3.64
CA THR A 70 26.17 33.14 -4.76
C THR A 70 26.02 31.63 -4.54
N ILE A 71 25.11 31.04 -5.31
CA ILE A 71 25.00 29.58 -5.52
C ILE A 71 26.14 29.14 -6.43
N LYS A 72 27.00 28.23 -5.95
CA LYS A 72 27.93 27.48 -6.81
C LYS A 72 27.15 26.33 -7.48
N GLU A 73 27.15 26.31 -8.80
CA GLU A 73 26.58 25.21 -9.59
C GLU A 73 27.34 23.91 -9.33
N THR A 74 26.61 22.84 -9.00
CA THR A 74 27.11 21.47 -8.95
C THR A 74 27.22 20.89 -10.37
N PRO A 75 28.29 20.13 -10.68
CA PRO A 75 28.47 19.57 -12.01
C PRO A 75 27.39 18.52 -12.33
N MET A 76 26.90 18.53 -13.57
CA MET A 76 25.98 17.52 -14.09
C MET A 76 26.60 16.11 -14.02
N PRO A 77 25.81 15.07 -13.70
CA PRO A 77 26.26 13.69 -13.74
C PRO A 77 26.65 13.27 -15.18
N PRO A 78 27.62 12.37 -15.34
CA PRO A 78 28.05 11.89 -16.65
C PRO A 78 26.93 11.15 -17.37
N ALA A 79 26.95 11.21 -18.70
CA ALA A 79 26.02 10.48 -19.55
C ALA A 79 26.17 8.94 -19.35
N PRO A 80 25.07 8.16 -19.40
CA PRO A 80 25.11 6.72 -19.17
C PRO A 80 25.93 6.01 -20.25
N LYS A 81 26.74 5.01 -19.83
CA LYS A 81 27.48 4.13 -20.74
C LYS A 81 26.59 2.98 -21.20
N MET A 82 26.70 2.58 -22.47
CA MET A 82 26.05 1.36 -22.97
C MET A 82 26.95 0.14 -22.70
N VAL A 83 26.37 -0.91 -22.12
CA VAL A 83 27.01 -2.21 -21.94
C VAL A 83 26.37 -3.22 -22.90
N GLU A 84 27.21 -3.97 -23.60
CA GLU A 84 26.82 -5.03 -24.54
C GLU A 84 26.80 -6.37 -23.81
N ILE A 85 25.70 -7.14 -23.96
CA ILE A 85 25.55 -8.50 -23.41
C ILE A 85 25.48 -9.48 -24.57
N VAL A 86 26.36 -10.48 -24.55
CA VAL A 86 26.47 -11.53 -25.58
C VAL A 86 26.01 -12.86 -24.98
N PHE A 87 25.23 -13.63 -25.75
CA PHE A 87 24.82 -14.99 -25.40
C PHE A 87 25.60 -15.97 -26.28
N GLU A 88 26.28 -16.93 -25.69
CA GLU A 88 26.84 -18.08 -26.41
C GLU A 88 26.30 -19.39 -25.81
N LYS A 89 26.12 -20.37 -26.69
CA LYS A 89 25.75 -21.74 -26.32
C LYS A 89 27.02 -22.50 -25.97
N ASP A 90 27.02 -23.20 -24.83
CA ASP A 90 28.05 -24.19 -24.54
C ASP A 90 27.67 -25.53 -25.16
N ASP A 91 28.49 -26.04 -26.07
CA ASP A 91 28.22 -27.24 -26.87
C ASP A 91 28.28 -28.54 -26.07
N VAL A 92 28.68 -28.49 -24.79
CA VAL A 92 28.91 -29.71 -23.98
C VAL A 92 27.73 -30.05 -23.05
N GLU A 93 26.84 -29.12 -22.68
CA GLU A 93 25.79 -29.40 -21.68
C GLU A 93 24.43 -28.70 -21.88
N GLY A 94 24.22 -27.94 -22.96
CA GLY A 94 22.94 -27.25 -23.16
C GLY A 94 22.70 -26.06 -22.22
N ASN A 95 23.77 -25.57 -21.59
CA ASN A 95 23.76 -24.39 -20.74
C ASN A 95 23.71 -23.11 -21.59
N ILE A 96 22.96 -22.10 -21.15
CA ILE A 96 23.03 -20.75 -21.71
C ILE A 96 24.04 -19.97 -20.87
N MET A 97 25.11 -19.46 -21.49
CA MET A 97 26.10 -18.62 -20.81
C MET A 97 25.81 -17.14 -21.05
N LEU A 98 25.77 -16.38 -19.96
CA LEU A 98 25.61 -14.92 -19.96
C LEU A 98 26.97 -14.26 -19.74
N PHE A 99 27.40 -13.44 -20.71
CA PHE A 99 28.63 -12.66 -20.59
C PHE A 99 28.33 -11.19 -20.29
N LEU A 100 28.81 -10.71 -19.14
CA LEU A 100 28.93 -9.29 -18.84
C LEU A 100 30.39 -8.89 -19.09
N LYS A 101 30.62 -7.82 -19.87
CA LYS A 101 31.95 -7.39 -20.36
C LYS A 101 32.94 -6.89 -19.27
N ASP A 102 32.69 -7.21 -18.00
CA ASP A 102 33.58 -6.93 -16.85
C ASP A 102 33.94 -8.21 -16.06
N ASN A 103 34.13 -9.34 -16.75
CA ASN A 103 34.75 -10.58 -16.24
C ASN A 103 34.02 -11.33 -15.10
N LYS A 104 32.68 -11.32 -15.07
CA LYS A 104 31.92 -12.30 -14.28
C LYS A 104 31.12 -13.22 -15.20
N THR A 105 31.48 -14.49 -15.22
CA THR A 105 30.74 -15.55 -15.91
C THR A 105 29.71 -16.13 -14.96
N ILE A 106 28.48 -16.30 -15.43
CA ILE A 106 27.43 -17.04 -14.73
C ILE A 106 26.94 -18.13 -15.68
N SER A 107 27.11 -19.39 -15.28
CA SER A 107 26.61 -20.56 -16.00
C SER A 107 25.23 -20.94 -15.43
N VAL A 108 24.24 -21.12 -16.29
CA VAL A 108 22.88 -21.52 -15.89
C VAL A 108 22.53 -22.85 -16.56
N PRO A 109 22.26 -23.92 -15.79
CA PRO A 109 21.82 -25.18 -16.34
C PRO A 109 20.36 -25.12 -16.77
N VAL A 110 20.08 -25.56 -18.00
CA VAL A 110 18.72 -25.69 -18.52
C VAL A 110 18.53 -27.13 -18.98
N SER A 111 17.75 -27.92 -18.24
CA SER A 111 17.41 -29.27 -18.67
C SER A 111 16.23 -29.24 -19.63
N GLY A 112 16.48 -29.60 -20.89
CA GLY A 112 15.46 -30.00 -21.87
C GLY A 112 14.39 -28.95 -22.17
N GLY A 113 14.71 -27.94 -22.98
CA GLY A 113 13.72 -27.05 -23.58
C GLY A 113 14.32 -25.86 -24.32
N THR A 114 13.60 -25.32 -25.31
CA THR A 114 13.88 -24.01 -25.91
C THR A 114 13.40 -22.91 -24.96
N ALA A 115 14.29 -22.03 -24.53
CA ALA A 115 13.92 -20.83 -23.78
C ALA A 115 13.80 -19.63 -24.73
N SER A 116 12.71 -18.88 -24.65
CA SER A 116 12.57 -17.56 -25.27
C SER A 116 12.38 -16.51 -24.18
N VAL A 117 13.11 -15.39 -24.29
CA VAL A 117 13.00 -14.26 -23.35
C VAL A 117 12.05 -13.23 -23.93
N GLU A 118 10.77 -13.32 -23.59
CA GLU A 118 9.80 -12.27 -23.88
C GLU A 118 9.51 -11.45 -22.60
N LYS A 119 10.02 -10.20 -22.60
CA LYS A 119 9.67 -9.04 -21.75
C LYS A 119 10.36 -8.80 -20.38
N THR A 120 11.00 -7.61 -20.35
CA THR A 120 11.21 -6.61 -19.28
C THR A 120 11.60 -7.06 -17.87
N ALA A 121 12.84 -6.71 -17.48
CA ALA A 121 13.26 -6.63 -16.09
C ALA A 121 12.50 -5.52 -15.35
N GLU A 122 12.01 -5.82 -14.16
CA GLU A 122 11.42 -4.85 -13.23
C GLU A 122 12.47 -4.48 -12.19
N ILE A 123 12.76 -3.19 -12.03
CA ILE A 123 13.74 -2.69 -11.06
C ILE A 123 13.01 -2.46 -9.74
N CYS A 124 13.23 -3.34 -8.75
CA CYS A 124 12.91 -3.03 -7.36
C CYS A 124 14.07 -2.24 -6.75
N SER A 125 13.82 -0.99 -6.35
CA SER A 125 14.82 -0.18 -5.67
C SER A 125 15.36 -0.91 -4.43
N SER A 126 16.69 -1.04 -4.39
CA SER A 126 17.55 -1.51 -3.30
C SER A 126 17.74 -3.02 -3.06
N THR A 127 17.07 -3.95 -3.75
CA THR A 127 17.21 -5.38 -3.39
C THR A 127 17.33 -6.43 -4.51
N GLY A 128 17.44 -6.06 -5.80
CA GLY A 128 17.82 -7.05 -6.83
C GLY A 128 17.18 -6.84 -8.20
N ILE A 129 17.63 -7.62 -9.18
CA ILE A 129 17.04 -7.71 -10.53
C ILE A 129 16.32 -9.06 -10.62
N ARG A 130 15.07 -9.05 -11.09
CA ARG A 130 14.30 -10.26 -11.39
C ARG A 130 14.30 -10.51 -12.90
N PHE A 131 14.51 -11.76 -13.28
CA PHE A 131 14.37 -12.23 -14.66
C PHE A 131 13.19 -13.20 -14.76
N TYR A 132 12.44 -13.08 -15.85
CA TYR A 132 11.37 -14.02 -16.21
C TYR A 132 11.81 -14.78 -17.45
N ALA A 133 11.91 -16.11 -17.35
CA ALA A 133 12.13 -16.98 -18.48
C ALA A 133 10.87 -17.83 -18.70
N LEU A 134 10.42 -17.91 -19.95
CA LEU A 134 9.36 -18.82 -20.37
C LEU A 134 10.01 -20.12 -20.83
N ASN A 135 9.79 -21.19 -20.08
CA ASN A 135 9.84 -22.55 -20.61
C ASN A 135 8.39 -22.97 -20.90
N SER A 136 8.14 -23.73 -21.96
CA SER A 136 6.82 -24.02 -22.55
C SER A 136 5.75 -24.62 -21.62
N THR A 137 6.05 -24.86 -20.34
CA THR A 137 5.11 -25.37 -19.35
C THR A 137 5.23 -24.78 -17.94
N GLU A 138 6.21 -23.92 -17.62
CA GLU A 138 6.39 -23.37 -16.25
C GLU A 138 6.98 -21.95 -16.25
N TYR A 139 6.53 -21.14 -15.28
CA TYR A 139 7.19 -19.87 -14.92
C TYR A 139 8.23 -20.16 -13.84
N VAL A 140 9.50 -19.89 -14.11
CA VAL A 140 10.54 -19.95 -13.08
C VAL A 140 10.88 -18.53 -12.63
N LEU A 141 10.58 -18.22 -11.37
CA LEU A 141 10.94 -16.96 -10.74
C LEU A 141 12.33 -17.10 -10.11
N TRP A 142 13.27 -16.23 -10.48
CA TRP A 142 14.57 -16.14 -9.81
C TRP A 142 14.76 -14.75 -9.20
N GLU A 143 15.08 -14.71 -7.91
CA GLU A 143 15.51 -13.51 -7.19
C GLU A 143 17.02 -13.55 -6.98
N MET A 144 17.74 -12.53 -7.44
CA MET A 144 19.16 -12.35 -7.14
C MET A 144 19.33 -11.21 -6.14
N GLU A 145 19.86 -11.52 -4.97
CA GLU A 145 20.25 -10.52 -3.97
C GLU A 145 21.67 -9.99 -4.25
N ASN A 146 21.91 -8.70 -4.01
CA ASN A 146 23.20 -7.99 -4.06
C ASN A 146 23.79 -7.62 -5.45
N LEU A 147 23.04 -6.87 -6.25
CA LEU A 147 23.61 -6.03 -7.32
C LEU A 147 23.45 -4.56 -6.95
N CYS A 148 24.56 -3.86 -6.67
CA CYS A 148 24.56 -2.41 -6.51
C CYS A 148 24.19 -1.76 -7.85
N ALA A 149 23.04 -1.09 -7.87
CA ALA A 149 22.44 -0.51 -9.06
C ALA A 149 23.21 0.73 -9.54
N TYR A 150 23.93 0.61 -10.66
CA TYR A 150 24.11 1.68 -11.64
C TYR A 150 24.24 1.02 -13.03
N ASP A 151 23.54 1.60 -14.01
CA ASP A 151 23.38 1.21 -15.43
C ASP A 151 22.39 0.05 -15.72
N ILE A 152 21.22 0.37 -16.29
CA ILE A 152 20.31 -0.63 -16.89
C ILE A 152 19.81 -0.18 -18.27
N LEU A 153 19.96 -1.12 -19.22
CA LEU A 153 19.69 -1.07 -20.67
C LEU A 153 18.26 -1.58 -21.01
N HIS A 154 17.70 -1.10 -22.13
CA HIS A 154 16.59 -1.77 -22.83
C HIS A 154 17.14 -2.90 -23.71
N MET A 155 16.57 -4.12 -23.63
CA MET A 155 16.87 -5.21 -24.58
C MET A 155 15.61 -5.68 -25.31
N LYS A 156 15.78 -5.95 -26.61
CA LYS A 156 14.83 -6.67 -27.47
C LYS A 156 15.66 -7.57 -28.39
N GLY A 157 15.56 -8.88 -28.23
CA GLY A 157 16.26 -9.86 -29.07
C GLY A 157 15.34 -11.02 -29.40
N ASN A 158 15.24 -11.37 -30.68
CA ASN A 158 14.55 -12.58 -31.13
C ASN A 158 15.59 -13.68 -31.33
N LEU A 159 15.46 -14.77 -30.58
CA LEU A 159 16.14 -16.03 -30.91
C LEU A 159 15.09 -16.95 -31.55
N SER A 160 15.17 -17.16 -32.86
CA SER A 160 14.43 -18.24 -33.52
C SER A 160 15.43 -19.23 -34.11
N GLN A 161 15.47 -20.44 -33.55
CA GLN A 161 16.08 -21.58 -34.24
C GLN A 161 15.14 -22.77 -34.16
N THR A 162 14.79 -23.25 -35.35
CA THR A 162 13.98 -24.44 -35.61
C THR A 162 14.77 -25.68 -35.20
N ILE A 163 14.28 -26.44 -34.22
CA ILE A 163 14.84 -27.75 -33.87
C ILE A 163 14.24 -28.77 -34.84
N SER A 164 15.10 -29.40 -35.64
CA SER A 164 14.75 -30.55 -36.48
C SER A 164 14.62 -31.81 -35.61
N GLU A 165 13.41 -32.35 -35.60
CA GLU A 165 13.02 -33.76 -35.45
C GLU A 165 13.99 -34.70 -34.71
N GLU A 166 13.72 -34.95 -33.43
CA GLU A 166 14.08 -36.22 -32.78
C GLU A 166 12.82 -36.90 -32.21
N ARG A 167 12.46 -38.00 -32.88
CA ARG A 167 11.64 -39.14 -32.42
C ARG A 167 10.39 -38.81 -31.59
N ALA A 168 9.27 -38.73 -32.32
CA ALA A 168 7.93 -38.94 -31.78
C ALA A 168 7.84 -40.30 -31.04
N LYS A 169 7.99 -40.28 -29.71
CA LYS A 169 7.35 -41.28 -28.86
C LYS A 169 5.85 -41.07 -28.99
N LYS A 170 5.10 -42.17 -29.17
CA LYS A 170 3.63 -42.19 -29.08
C LYS A 170 3.19 -41.32 -27.89
N PRO A 171 2.17 -40.46 -28.03
CA PRO A 171 1.58 -39.82 -26.86
C PRO A 171 1.13 -40.95 -25.95
N GLU A 172 1.77 -41.09 -24.79
CA GLU A 172 1.11 -41.79 -23.68
C GLU A 172 -0.23 -41.07 -23.51
N GLU A 173 -1.29 -41.85 -23.65
CA GLU A 173 -2.66 -41.45 -23.39
C GLU A 173 -2.69 -41.00 -21.93
N GLN A 174 -2.43 -39.71 -21.70
CA GLN A 174 -2.54 -39.08 -20.39
C GLN A 174 -4.01 -39.23 -20.02
N THR A 175 -4.30 -40.24 -19.20
CA THR A 175 -5.58 -40.41 -18.55
C THR A 175 -5.91 -39.08 -17.89
N GLU A 176 -6.90 -38.40 -18.43
CA GLU A 176 -7.32 -37.08 -17.98
C GLU A 176 -7.71 -37.22 -16.50
N GLN A 177 -6.84 -36.77 -15.59
CA GLN A 177 -7.06 -36.95 -14.17
C GLN A 177 -8.39 -36.30 -13.78
N ASN A 178 -9.23 -37.07 -13.08
CA ASN A 178 -10.47 -36.61 -12.50
C ASN A 178 -10.25 -35.32 -11.70
N LYS A 179 -10.89 -34.22 -12.12
CA LYS A 179 -10.69 -32.88 -11.55
C LYS A 179 -12.01 -32.16 -11.33
N VAL A 180 -12.08 -31.40 -10.25
CA VAL A 180 -13.13 -30.42 -9.98
C VAL A 180 -12.54 -29.03 -10.15
N THR A 181 -13.23 -28.15 -10.89
CA THR A 181 -12.78 -26.77 -11.11
C THR A 181 -13.46 -25.85 -10.11
N PHE A 182 -12.68 -25.11 -9.33
CA PHE A 182 -13.19 -24.03 -8.48
C PHE A 182 -13.11 -22.71 -9.24
N ALA A 183 -14.20 -21.95 -9.26
CA ALA A 183 -14.25 -20.61 -9.82
C ALA A 183 -14.51 -19.59 -8.71
N PHE A 184 -13.70 -18.54 -8.63
CA PHE A 184 -13.80 -17.55 -7.55
C PHE A 184 -14.22 -16.19 -8.11
N THR A 185 -15.28 -15.62 -7.56
CA THR A 185 -15.86 -14.35 -8.01
C THR A 185 -16.26 -13.47 -6.84
N ASP A 186 -16.24 -12.15 -7.03
CA ASP A 186 -16.86 -11.22 -6.10
C ASP A 186 -18.31 -10.94 -6.51
N LYS A 187 -19.23 -11.06 -5.56
CA LYS A 187 -20.67 -10.94 -5.78
C LYS A 187 -21.10 -9.51 -6.15
N THR A 188 -20.37 -8.51 -5.68
CA THR A 188 -20.75 -7.10 -5.87
C THR A 188 -20.34 -6.60 -7.26
N THR A 189 -19.15 -6.98 -7.70
CA THR A 189 -18.52 -6.48 -8.92
C THR A 189 -18.55 -7.48 -10.07
N ASN A 190 -18.88 -8.75 -9.80
CA ASN A 190 -18.72 -9.89 -10.71
C ASN A 190 -17.28 -10.08 -11.20
N CYS A 191 -16.29 -9.49 -10.52
CA CYS A 191 -14.89 -9.65 -10.86
C CYS A 191 -14.39 -11.06 -10.48
N SER A 192 -13.62 -11.69 -11.37
CA SER A 192 -12.89 -12.91 -11.01
C SER A 192 -11.79 -12.60 -9.99
N LEU A 193 -11.68 -13.48 -9.01
CA LEU A 193 -10.71 -13.41 -7.94
C LEU A 193 -9.49 -14.30 -8.27
N LYS A 194 -8.32 -13.86 -7.84
CA LYS A 194 -7.03 -14.52 -8.12
C LYS A 194 -6.18 -14.52 -6.87
N GLY A 195 -5.53 -15.64 -6.57
CA GLY A 195 -4.73 -15.72 -5.36
C GLY A 195 -4.30 -17.12 -4.96
N LYS A 196 -3.68 -17.21 -3.78
CA LYS A 196 -3.33 -18.45 -3.11
C LYS A 196 -4.60 -19.15 -2.63
N VAL A 197 -4.77 -20.39 -3.03
CA VAL A 197 -5.82 -21.28 -2.56
C VAL A 197 -5.26 -22.07 -1.38
N MET A 198 -5.98 -21.99 -0.26
CA MET A 198 -5.65 -22.66 0.98
C MET A 198 -6.77 -23.65 1.32
N LEU A 199 -6.43 -24.82 1.85
CA LEU A 199 -7.38 -25.78 2.40
C LEU A 199 -6.97 -26.11 3.84
N ASN A 200 -7.83 -25.79 4.80
CA ASN A 200 -7.54 -25.92 6.23
C ASN A 200 -6.21 -25.25 6.61
N ASN A 201 -6.01 -24.02 6.13
CA ASN A 201 -4.77 -23.23 6.28
C ASN A 201 -3.52 -23.83 5.61
N ASN A 202 -3.63 -24.88 4.80
CA ASN A 202 -2.53 -25.41 4.00
C ASN A 202 -2.58 -24.87 2.57
N PHE A 203 -1.47 -24.35 2.07
CA PHE A 203 -1.38 -23.90 0.68
C PHE A 203 -1.48 -25.08 -0.29
N ILE A 204 -2.43 -25.02 -1.24
CA ILE A 204 -2.65 -26.09 -2.23
C ILE A 204 -2.49 -25.64 -3.68
N GLY A 205 -2.28 -24.35 -3.94
CA GLY A 205 -1.94 -23.82 -5.26
C GLY A 205 -2.44 -22.40 -5.51
N PHE A 206 -2.36 -21.95 -6.76
CA PHE A 206 -2.81 -20.61 -7.16
C PHE A 206 -4.02 -20.68 -8.09
N ALA A 207 -5.00 -19.81 -7.87
CA ALA A 207 -6.11 -19.58 -8.78
C ALA A 207 -5.84 -18.35 -9.65
N ASP A 208 -5.90 -18.52 -10.97
CA ASP A 208 -5.98 -17.42 -11.94
C ASP A 208 -7.38 -17.47 -12.60
N LYS A 209 -8.37 -16.91 -11.90
CA LYS A 209 -9.83 -17.04 -12.11
C LYS A 209 -10.42 -18.38 -11.66
N THR A 210 -9.74 -19.48 -12.00
CA THR A 210 -10.14 -20.83 -11.62
C THR A 210 -8.98 -21.61 -11.00
N PHE A 211 -9.30 -22.67 -10.27
CA PHE A 211 -8.34 -23.60 -9.69
C PHE A 211 -8.81 -25.04 -9.91
N ASN A 212 -7.96 -25.88 -10.48
CA ASN A 212 -8.28 -27.29 -10.72
C ASN A 212 -7.88 -28.12 -9.48
N PHE A 213 -8.88 -28.58 -8.73
CA PHE A 213 -8.72 -29.43 -7.58
C PHE A 213 -8.72 -30.90 -8.00
N LYS A 214 -7.62 -31.60 -7.73
CA LYS A 214 -7.42 -33.00 -8.13
C LYS A 214 -7.93 -33.98 -7.08
N GLU A 215 -8.39 -35.15 -7.52
CA GLU A 215 -8.86 -36.23 -6.63
C GLU A 215 -7.81 -36.69 -5.62
N GLU A 216 -6.53 -36.70 -6.00
CA GLU A 216 -5.41 -37.00 -5.10
C GLU A 216 -5.41 -36.09 -3.87
N LYS A 217 -5.59 -34.78 -4.08
CA LYS A 217 -5.70 -33.80 -2.99
C LYS A 217 -6.94 -34.00 -2.16
N TYR A 218 -8.08 -34.31 -2.77
CA TYR A 218 -9.28 -34.67 -2.01
C TYR A 218 -9.03 -35.83 -1.04
N ASN A 219 -8.35 -36.89 -1.50
CA ASN A 219 -8.05 -38.05 -0.68
C ASN A 219 -7.13 -37.75 0.51
N GLU A 220 -6.24 -36.77 0.41
CA GLU A 220 -5.41 -36.28 1.53
C GLU A 220 -6.25 -35.64 2.65
N PHE A 221 -7.37 -34.99 2.33
CA PHE A 221 -8.14 -34.15 3.28
C PHE A 221 -9.56 -34.64 3.59
N LYS A 222 -10.06 -35.69 2.93
CA LYS A 222 -11.45 -36.18 3.10
C LYS A 222 -11.84 -36.60 4.53
N ASN A 223 -10.87 -36.90 5.38
CA ASN A 223 -11.09 -37.30 6.77
C ASN A 223 -11.07 -36.13 7.75
N ALA A 224 -10.79 -34.90 7.30
CA ALA A 224 -10.88 -33.72 8.16
C ALA A 224 -12.35 -33.42 8.45
N HIS A 225 -12.67 -33.20 9.74
CA HIS A 225 -14.05 -33.03 10.21
C HIS A 225 -14.74 -31.78 9.65
N GLU A 226 -13.98 -30.78 9.20
CA GLU A 226 -14.45 -29.58 8.53
C GLU A 226 -13.38 -29.14 7.53
N ASN A 227 -13.74 -29.07 6.24
CA ASN A 227 -12.85 -28.56 5.21
C ASN A 227 -13.20 -27.09 4.93
N GLU A 228 -12.26 -26.19 5.18
CA GLU A 228 -12.37 -24.77 4.85
C GLU A 228 -11.47 -24.46 3.66
N LEU A 229 -12.07 -24.01 2.55
CA LEU A 229 -11.35 -23.50 1.39
C LEU A 229 -11.22 -21.99 1.53
N CYS A 230 -10.00 -21.46 1.52
CA CYS A 230 -9.77 -20.02 1.54
C CYS A 230 -9.01 -19.55 0.29
N LEU A 231 -9.29 -18.33 -0.12
CA LEU A 231 -8.58 -17.63 -1.18
C LEU A 231 -7.97 -16.35 -0.63
N GLN A 232 -6.64 -16.25 -0.71
CA GLN A 232 -5.88 -15.05 -0.34
C GLN A 232 -5.25 -14.43 -1.58
N GLY A 233 -5.57 -13.20 -1.90
CA GLY A 233 -5.13 -12.58 -3.15
C GLY A 233 -4.98 -11.08 -3.09
N THR A 234 -4.68 -10.48 -4.24
CA THR A 234 -4.76 -9.03 -4.47
C THR A 234 -5.89 -8.80 -5.47
N LEU A 235 -6.72 -7.78 -5.21
CA LEU A 235 -7.78 -7.40 -6.14
C LEU A 235 -7.19 -7.06 -7.50
N SER A 236 -7.92 -7.34 -8.58
CA SER A 236 -7.46 -7.02 -9.93
C SER A 236 -7.89 -5.62 -10.34
N SER A 237 -7.45 -5.16 -11.52
CA SER A 237 -7.90 -3.90 -12.14
C SER A 237 -9.41 -3.77 -12.28
N CYS A 238 -10.15 -4.89 -12.21
CA CYS A 238 -11.61 -4.92 -12.20
C CYS A 238 -12.21 -4.15 -11.00
N PHE A 239 -11.47 -4.02 -9.89
CA PHE A 239 -11.84 -3.25 -8.71
C PHE A 239 -11.44 -1.77 -8.75
N LYS A 240 -11.03 -1.25 -9.92
CA LYS A 240 -10.69 0.17 -10.13
C LYS A 240 -9.63 0.68 -9.14
N ASP A 241 -10.03 1.56 -8.23
CA ASP A 241 -9.16 2.23 -7.25
C ASP A 241 -8.64 1.25 -6.19
N TYR A 242 -9.29 0.10 -6.01
CA TYR A 242 -8.93 -0.92 -5.01
C TYR A 242 -8.09 -2.06 -5.58
N LYS A 243 -7.60 -1.96 -6.81
CA LYS A 243 -6.85 -3.01 -7.54
C LYS A 243 -5.51 -3.45 -6.90
N PHE A 244 -5.14 -2.91 -5.75
CA PHE A 244 -3.94 -3.28 -5.00
C PHE A 244 -4.26 -3.79 -3.59
N MET A 245 -5.52 -3.79 -3.20
CA MET A 245 -5.95 -4.26 -1.89
C MET A 245 -5.82 -5.78 -1.82
N LYS A 246 -5.24 -6.33 -0.75
CA LYS A 246 -5.32 -7.77 -0.51
C LYS A 246 -6.66 -8.14 0.11
N TYR A 247 -7.11 -9.34 -0.19
CA TYR A 247 -8.34 -9.90 0.36
C TYR A 247 -8.08 -11.34 0.85
N TYR A 248 -8.98 -11.79 1.72
CA TYR A 248 -9.07 -13.16 2.21
C TYR A 248 -10.54 -13.52 2.33
N SER A 249 -10.91 -14.66 1.80
CA SER A 249 -12.28 -15.16 1.86
C SER A 249 -12.22 -16.66 2.02
N CYS A 250 -13.07 -17.19 2.91
CA CYS A 250 -13.15 -18.62 3.19
C CYS A 250 -14.58 -19.12 2.98
N TRP A 251 -14.67 -20.39 2.62
CA TRP A 251 -15.92 -21.10 2.40
C TRP A 251 -15.83 -22.50 2.99
N ALA A 252 -16.92 -22.96 3.59
CA ALA A 252 -17.06 -24.36 3.91
C ALA A 252 -17.05 -25.18 2.60
N LEU A 253 -16.15 -26.15 2.51
CA LEU A 253 -15.96 -26.98 1.33
C LEU A 253 -16.67 -28.31 1.53
N ASN A 254 -17.77 -28.50 0.81
CA ASN A 254 -18.48 -29.77 0.77
C ASN A 254 -18.27 -30.45 -0.60
N ILE A 255 -17.27 -31.32 -0.67
CA ILE A 255 -16.94 -32.12 -1.85
C ILE A 255 -17.10 -33.60 -1.50
N ASN A 256 -17.71 -34.36 -2.40
CA ASN A 256 -17.84 -35.81 -2.29
C ASN A 256 -17.04 -36.52 -3.40
N SER A 257 -16.72 -37.80 -3.18
CA SER A 257 -15.96 -38.58 -4.15
C SER A 257 -16.67 -38.74 -5.51
N THR A 258 -18.01 -38.68 -5.53
CA THR A 258 -18.78 -38.78 -6.79
C THR A 258 -18.55 -37.60 -7.74
N MET A 259 -18.11 -36.44 -7.24
CA MET A 259 -17.72 -35.31 -8.09
C MET A 259 -16.45 -35.56 -8.93
N PHE A 260 -15.69 -36.61 -8.61
CA PHE A 260 -14.50 -37.01 -9.36
C PHE A 260 -14.78 -38.20 -10.30
N SER A 261 -15.82 -39.00 -10.06
CA SER A 261 -16.07 -40.21 -10.86
C SER A 261 -16.70 -39.96 -12.23
N ASP A 262 -17.34 -38.80 -12.41
CA ASP A 262 -18.03 -38.46 -13.64
C ASP A 262 -17.07 -37.77 -14.61
N SER A 263 -16.97 -38.27 -15.85
CA SER A 263 -16.17 -37.67 -16.95
C SER A 263 -16.56 -36.22 -17.33
N THR A 264 -17.53 -35.63 -16.63
CA THR A 264 -17.94 -34.24 -16.77
C THR A 264 -17.11 -33.34 -15.87
N ASN A 265 -16.44 -32.35 -16.45
CA ASN A 265 -15.74 -31.29 -15.69
C ASN A 265 -16.73 -30.57 -14.75
N TYR A 266 -16.72 -30.92 -13.46
CA TYR A 266 -17.57 -30.29 -12.45
C TYR A 266 -17.00 -28.92 -12.06
N ILE A 267 -17.84 -27.88 -12.06
CA ILE A 267 -17.43 -26.51 -11.70
C ILE A 267 -18.17 -26.08 -10.43
N ILE A 268 -17.44 -25.70 -9.38
CA ILE A 268 -17.96 -25.13 -8.14
C ILE A 268 -17.65 -23.65 -8.09
N GLY A 269 -18.69 -22.81 -7.97
CA GLY A 269 -18.56 -21.37 -7.84
C GLY A 269 -18.48 -20.92 -6.37
N PHE A 270 -17.45 -20.16 -6.03
CA PHE A 270 -17.23 -19.54 -4.73
C PHE A 270 -17.36 -18.02 -4.87
N ASN A 271 -18.39 -17.47 -4.23
CA ASN A 271 -18.69 -16.04 -4.27
C ASN A 271 -18.23 -15.36 -2.97
N ALA A 272 -17.29 -14.42 -3.07
CA ALA A 272 -16.95 -13.51 -1.99
C ALA A 272 -17.87 -12.28 -2.01
N LYS A 273 -17.98 -11.57 -0.89
CA LYS A 273 -18.52 -10.21 -0.83
C LYS A 273 -17.44 -9.31 -0.29
N ILE A 274 -16.59 -8.79 -1.17
CA ILE A 274 -15.48 -7.93 -0.80
C ILE A 274 -16.01 -6.50 -0.67
N ASN A 275 -16.01 -5.98 0.55
CA ASN A 275 -16.21 -4.56 0.79
C ASN A 275 -14.85 -3.90 1.02
N PRO A 276 -14.30 -3.16 0.05
CA PRO A 276 -12.99 -2.54 0.22
C PRO A 276 -12.94 -1.53 1.37
N TYR A 277 -14.09 -0.93 1.70
CA TYR A 277 -14.24 0.06 2.77
C TYR A 277 -14.39 -0.57 4.16
N GLN A 278 -14.51 -1.89 4.25
CA GLN A 278 -14.54 -2.62 5.52
C GLN A 278 -13.49 -3.71 5.49
N PRO A 279 -12.19 -3.34 5.45
CA PRO A 279 -11.10 -4.28 5.29
C PRO A 279 -11.08 -5.29 6.44
N TYR A 280 -10.93 -6.56 6.06
CA TYR A 280 -10.59 -7.60 7.03
C TYR A 280 -9.30 -7.24 7.77
N LYS A 281 -9.11 -7.77 8.97
CA LYS A 281 -8.01 -7.51 9.90
C LYS A 281 -6.65 -7.22 9.22
N PHE A 282 -6.02 -8.23 8.61
CA PHE A 282 -4.71 -8.07 7.94
C PHE A 282 -4.74 -7.14 6.71
N ALA A 283 -5.92 -6.92 6.10
CA ALA A 283 -6.06 -6.06 4.94
C ALA A 283 -5.93 -4.56 5.29
N LYS A 284 -5.99 -4.21 6.58
CA LYS A 284 -5.72 -2.84 7.06
C LYS A 284 -4.29 -2.38 6.77
N THR A 285 -3.33 -3.30 6.65
CA THR A 285 -1.94 -2.98 6.24
C THR A 285 -1.87 -2.30 4.86
N PHE A 286 -2.84 -2.55 3.96
CA PHE A 286 -2.91 -1.91 2.64
C PHE A 286 -3.35 -0.45 2.69
N PHE A 287 -3.86 0.02 3.81
CA PHE A 287 -4.20 1.43 4.02
C PHE A 287 -2.97 2.24 4.45
N ILE A 288 -1.79 1.61 4.55
CA ILE A 288 -0.53 2.33 4.69
C ILE A 288 0.13 2.38 3.31
N THR A 289 -0.04 3.49 2.58
CA THR A 289 0.43 3.66 1.19
C THR A 289 1.45 4.80 1.04
N PRO A 290 2.72 4.60 1.51
CA PRO A 290 3.74 5.65 1.49
C PRO A 290 3.99 6.27 0.11
N ASP A 291 4.00 5.44 -0.94
CA ASP A 291 4.31 5.90 -2.29
C ASP A 291 3.23 6.81 -2.88
N GLU A 292 1.96 6.58 -2.53
CA GLU A 292 0.84 7.39 -3.02
C GLU A 292 0.77 8.76 -2.35
N VAL A 293 1.28 8.90 -1.12
CA VAL A 293 1.25 10.15 -0.37
C VAL A 293 2.58 10.91 -0.39
N ARG A 294 3.64 10.31 -0.94
CA ARG A 294 4.98 10.92 -1.01
C ARG A 294 4.98 12.28 -1.69
N GLU A 295 4.18 12.45 -2.74
CA GLU A 295 4.03 13.71 -3.46
C GLU A 295 3.40 14.84 -2.62
N PHE A 296 2.70 14.49 -1.54
CA PHE A 296 2.06 15.45 -0.63
C PHE A 296 2.98 15.88 0.52
N LEU A 297 4.14 15.26 0.69
CA LEU A 297 5.02 15.55 1.80
C LEU A 297 5.61 16.97 1.71
N PRO A 298 5.63 17.71 2.83
CA PRO A 298 6.16 19.06 2.89
C PRO A 298 7.70 19.08 3.05
N VAL A 299 8.42 18.29 2.23
CA VAL A 299 9.86 17.95 2.39
C VAL A 299 10.77 19.18 2.54
N LYS A 300 10.42 20.29 1.89
CA LYS A 300 11.19 21.55 1.95
C LYS A 300 11.28 22.17 3.35
N TYR A 301 10.46 21.73 4.31
CA TYR A 301 10.47 22.21 5.69
C TYR A 301 11.14 21.24 6.66
N PHE A 302 11.62 20.09 6.17
CA PHE A 302 12.27 19.10 7.02
C PHE A 302 13.65 19.58 7.47
N ARG A 303 13.97 19.26 8.72
CA ARG A 303 15.20 19.59 9.43
C ARG A 303 16.00 18.33 9.70
N ASN A 304 17.22 18.48 10.20
CA ASN A 304 18.03 17.35 10.66
C ASN A 304 17.62 16.88 12.07
N ASN A 305 16.31 16.69 12.28
CA ASN A 305 15.73 16.20 13.52
C ASN A 305 14.46 15.39 13.21
N THR A 306 14.51 14.08 13.46
CA THR A 306 13.40 13.16 13.17
C THR A 306 12.13 13.53 13.91
N GLU A 307 12.22 13.87 15.20
CA GLU A 307 11.05 14.22 16.02
C GLU A 307 10.37 15.49 15.51
N GLU A 308 11.15 16.54 15.24
CA GLU A 308 10.60 17.79 14.67
C GLU A 308 9.93 17.54 13.31
N ASN A 309 10.49 16.65 12.48
CA ASN A 309 9.90 16.29 11.19
C ASN A 309 8.59 15.49 11.35
N LEU A 310 8.53 14.54 12.30
CA LEU A 310 7.29 13.81 12.56
C LEU A 310 6.21 14.74 13.13
N ASP A 311 6.57 15.64 14.03
CA ASP A 311 5.64 16.66 14.57
C ASP A 311 5.14 17.59 13.47
N TYR A 312 6.01 17.96 12.52
CA TYR A 312 5.61 18.75 11.36
C TYR A 312 4.64 17.97 10.46
N ILE A 313 4.93 16.71 10.15
CA ILE A 313 4.07 15.84 9.35
C ILE A 313 2.69 15.69 10.02
N TRP A 314 2.66 15.44 11.32
CA TRP A 314 1.44 15.35 12.12
C TRP A 314 0.60 16.63 12.04
N ASN A 315 1.21 17.79 12.31
CA ASN A 315 0.54 19.08 12.20
C ASN A 315 0.03 19.35 10.78
N PHE A 316 0.82 19.00 9.77
CA PHE A 316 0.45 19.15 8.37
C PHE A 316 -0.77 18.29 8.02
N ALA A 317 -0.75 17.00 8.33
CA ALA A 317 -1.86 16.08 8.11
C ALA A 317 -3.14 16.56 8.83
N ASN A 318 -3.02 16.97 10.10
CA ASN A 318 -4.15 17.49 10.88
C ASN A 318 -4.71 18.82 10.36
N SER A 319 -3.86 19.70 9.85
CA SER A 319 -4.31 20.97 9.24
C SER A 319 -5.01 20.75 7.90
N ARG A 320 -4.67 19.64 7.22
CA ARG A 320 -5.20 19.30 5.90
C ARG A 320 -6.53 18.56 5.98
N VAL A 321 -6.67 17.63 6.93
CA VAL A 321 -7.81 16.71 7.02
C VAL A 321 -8.65 17.01 8.26
N ARG A 322 -9.90 17.40 8.02
CA ARG A 322 -10.87 17.64 9.09
C ARG A 322 -11.50 16.34 9.55
N TYR A 323 -11.70 16.22 10.85
CA TYR A 323 -12.41 15.08 11.42
C TYR A 323 -13.87 15.09 11.00
N ARG A 324 -14.38 13.96 10.48
CA ARG A 324 -15.79 13.80 10.13
C ARG A 324 -16.19 12.33 10.22
N TYR A 325 -17.18 12.04 11.06
CA TYR A 325 -17.74 10.68 11.22
C TYR A 325 -18.31 10.13 9.89
N ASP A 326 -18.03 8.86 9.61
CA ASP A 326 -18.47 8.14 8.41
C ASP A 326 -19.97 8.22 8.16
N TYR A 327 -20.78 8.01 9.21
CA TYR A 327 -22.23 8.05 9.09
C TYR A 327 -22.75 9.37 8.49
N ILE A 328 -22.04 10.48 8.71
CA ILE A 328 -22.41 11.81 8.21
C ILE A 328 -22.06 11.97 6.72
N VAL A 329 -21.11 11.19 6.21
CA VAL A 329 -20.62 11.32 4.83
C VAL A 329 -21.19 10.24 3.94
N GLU A 330 -21.00 8.98 4.36
CA GLU A 330 -21.19 7.81 3.52
C GLU A 330 -22.47 7.03 3.87
N GLN A 331 -23.16 7.41 4.95
CA GLN A 331 -24.32 6.69 5.50
C GLN A 331 -24.02 5.24 5.91
N ASP A 332 -22.73 4.91 6.05
CA ASP A 332 -22.22 3.65 6.62
C ASP A 332 -21.63 3.95 8.00
N ALA A 333 -21.64 2.95 8.89
CA ALA A 333 -21.10 3.08 10.24
C ALA A 333 -19.58 2.94 10.28
N GLU A 334 -18.98 2.35 9.24
CA GLU A 334 -17.55 2.07 9.13
C GLU A 334 -17.14 2.07 7.65
N HIS A 335 -16.33 3.04 7.25
CA HIS A 335 -15.87 3.26 5.89
C HIS A 335 -14.39 3.68 5.88
N TRP A 336 -13.52 2.73 5.56
CA TRP A 336 -12.08 2.97 5.43
C TRP A 336 -11.77 3.61 4.08
N GLU A 337 -11.19 4.80 4.08
CA GLU A 337 -10.74 5.49 2.88
C GLU A 337 -9.21 5.44 2.71
N PHE A 338 -8.71 5.30 1.48
CA PHE A 338 -7.27 5.26 1.24
C PHE A 338 -6.59 6.61 1.56
N PRO A 339 -5.34 6.62 2.07
CA PRO A 339 -4.61 7.83 2.42
C PRO A 339 -4.63 8.94 1.38
N LYS A 340 -4.36 8.61 0.10
CA LYS A 340 -4.39 9.60 -0.98
C LYS A 340 -5.78 10.22 -1.12
N LYS A 341 -6.82 9.40 -1.04
CA LYS A 341 -8.19 9.85 -1.18
C LYS A 341 -8.65 10.67 0.04
N THR A 342 -8.27 10.28 1.26
CA THR A 342 -8.42 11.09 2.48
C THR A 342 -7.79 12.47 2.33
N TYR A 343 -6.56 12.55 1.82
CA TYR A 343 -5.86 13.81 1.58
C TYR A 343 -6.57 14.69 0.54
N GLU A 344 -7.05 14.10 -0.54
CA GLU A 344 -7.77 14.81 -1.61
C GLU A 344 -9.14 15.30 -1.13
N ASN A 345 -9.88 14.45 -0.41
CA ASN A 345 -11.20 14.74 0.14
C ASN A 345 -11.14 15.80 1.27
N CYS A 346 -10.00 15.93 1.96
CA CYS A 346 -9.78 16.84 3.08
C CYS A 346 -10.62 16.50 4.34
N TYR A 347 -11.16 15.28 4.42
CA TYR A 347 -11.89 14.77 5.57
C TYR A 347 -11.64 13.27 5.75
N GLY A 348 -11.92 12.79 6.95
CA GLY A 348 -11.85 11.39 7.38
C GLY A 348 -12.03 11.35 8.90
N ASP A 349 -12.38 10.20 9.47
CA ASP A 349 -12.42 10.04 10.92
C ASP A 349 -11.09 9.50 11.46
N CYS A 350 -11.09 8.69 12.52
CA CYS A 350 -9.86 8.33 13.20
C CYS A 350 -8.99 7.38 12.37
N GLU A 351 -9.61 6.47 11.63
CA GLU A 351 -9.00 5.41 10.84
C GLU A 351 -8.28 6.04 9.63
N GLU A 352 -8.98 6.89 8.88
CA GLU A 352 -8.39 7.62 7.75
C GLU A 352 -7.26 8.55 8.19
N LYS A 353 -7.44 9.26 9.31
CA LYS A 353 -6.42 10.21 9.78
C LYS A 353 -5.19 9.47 10.27
N ALA A 354 -5.35 8.37 10.99
CA ALA A 354 -4.23 7.55 11.46
C ALA A 354 -3.48 6.89 10.29
N THR A 355 -4.20 6.31 9.33
CA THR A 355 -3.61 5.65 8.16
C THR A 355 -2.92 6.66 7.22
N LEU A 356 -3.51 7.84 6.99
CA LEU A 356 -2.85 8.93 6.26
C LEU A 356 -1.58 9.39 6.97
N LEU A 357 -1.65 9.63 8.28
CA LEU A 357 -0.51 10.07 9.06
C LEU A 357 0.63 9.06 8.99
N LEU A 358 0.35 7.79 9.25
CA LEU A 358 1.39 6.76 9.20
C LEU A 358 1.95 6.60 7.78
N SER A 359 1.12 6.66 6.74
CA SER A 359 1.58 6.64 5.34
C SER A 359 2.57 7.77 5.05
N MET A 360 2.27 8.99 5.53
CA MET A 360 3.18 10.14 5.38
C MET A 360 4.48 9.95 6.17
N ILE A 361 4.41 9.43 7.39
CA ILE A 361 5.60 9.14 8.21
C ILE A 361 6.49 8.10 7.52
N LYS A 362 5.91 7.02 7.00
CA LYS A 362 6.63 5.98 6.26
C LYS A 362 7.16 6.47 4.91
N ALA A 363 6.49 7.43 4.27
CA ALA A 363 6.98 8.09 3.06
C ALA A 363 8.19 9.00 3.33
N TYR A 364 8.25 9.60 4.53
CA TYR A 364 9.40 10.35 5.01
C TYR A 364 10.57 9.43 5.38
N ASN A 365 10.29 8.37 6.14
CA ASN A 365 11.28 7.38 6.53
C ASN A 365 10.60 6.01 6.74
N GLU A 366 10.76 5.11 5.79
CA GLU A 366 10.14 3.78 5.81
C GLU A 366 10.62 2.93 7.00
N SER A 367 11.84 3.16 7.47
CA SER A 367 12.45 2.45 8.62
C SER A 367 11.95 2.97 9.97
N GLN A 368 11.11 4.01 10.00
CA GLN A 368 10.58 4.55 11.24
C GLN A 368 9.66 3.53 11.91
N LYS A 369 9.93 3.25 13.19
CA LYS A 369 9.14 2.35 14.06
C LYS A 369 7.86 3.05 14.51
N CYS A 370 6.91 3.18 13.60
CA CYS A 370 5.59 3.72 13.85
C CYS A 370 4.51 2.77 13.35
N TYR A 371 3.40 2.75 14.07
CA TYR A 371 2.27 1.83 13.87
C TYR A 371 0.96 2.57 14.11
N VAL A 372 -0.07 2.22 13.36
CA VAL A 372 -1.45 2.53 13.77
C VAL A 372 -1.77 1.54 14.87
N PHE A 373 -2.30 2.01 16.00
CA PHE A 373 -2.93 1.17 16.99
C PHE A 373 -4.44 1.38 16.96
N LEU A 374 -5.16 0.29 17.10
CA LEU A 374 -6.60 0.24 17.13
C LEU A 374 -7.10 0.03 18.55
N MET A 375 -8.21 0.68 18.83
CA MET A 375 -9.07 0.46 19.98
C MET A 375 -10.49 0.19 19.47
N PRO A 376 -11.41 -0.33 20.31
CA PRO A 376 -12.77 -0.67 19.87
C PRO A 376 -13.56 0.45 19.18
N SER A 377 -13.19 1.72 19.38
CA SER A 377 -13.91 2.87 18.82
C SER A 377 -13.00 4.01 18.37
N HIS A 378 -11.71 3.74 18.15
CA HIS A 378 -10.74 4.79 17.83
C HIS A 378 -9.44 4.22 17.26
N ALA A 379 -8.78 5.00 16.41
CA ALA A 379 -7.47 4.70 15.84
C ALA A 379 -6.49 5.86 16.06
N SER A 380 -5.21 5.56 16.27
CA SER A 380 -4.15 6.55 16.46
C SER A 380 -2.78 6.01 16.07
N VAL A 381 -1.78 6.89 15.97
CA VAL A 381 -0.42 6.49 15.56
C VAL A 381 0.52 6.51 16.75
N PHE A 382 1.18 5.38 17.01
CA PHE A 382 2.29 5.28 17.94
C PHE A 382 3.61 5.34 17.19
N CYS A 383 4.62 5.99 17.75
CA CYS A 383 5.98 6.05 17.23
C CYS A 383 7.03 5.87 18.33
N LYS A 384 8.06 5.07 18.05
CA LYS A 384 9.28 4.98 18.87
C LYS A 384 10.44 5.68 18.15
N ILE A 385 10.98 6.73 18.78
CA ILE A 385 12.16 7.47 18.29
C ILE A 385 13.23 7.40 19.36
N GLN A 386 14.29 6.61 19.13
CA GLN A 386 15.34 6.40 20.11
C GLN A 386 14.77 5.92 21.47
N ASN A 387 14.91 6.74 22.51
CA ASN A 387 14.40 6.52 23.87
C ASN A 387 13.05 7.22 24.13
N LYS A 388 12.39 7.75 23.10
CA LYS A 388 11.09 8.41 23.19
C LYS A 388 9.98 7.55 22.59
N CYS A 389 8.85 7.54 23.27
CA CYS A 389 7.60 6.97 22.80
C CYS A 389 6.58 8.09 22.64
N LEU A 390 5.97 8.15 21.46
CA LEU A 390 5.09 9.23 21.03
C LEU A 390 3.75 8.63 20.60
N ILE A 391 2.66 9.27 20.99
CA ILE A 391 1.32 9.01 20.46
C ILE A 391 0.87 10.26 19.73
N TYR A 392 0.55 10.09 18.45
CA TYR A 392 -0.03 11.10 17.58
C TYR A 392 -1.50 10.77 17.36
N ASP A 393 -2.36 11.67 17.80
CA ASP A 393 -3.81 11.61 17.66
C ASP A 393 -4.30 12.80 16.83
N GLN A 394 -5.51 12.75 16.30
CA GLN A 394 -6.09 13.88 15.55
C GLN A 394 -6.24 15.17 16.37
N SER A 395 -6.28 15.07 17.70
CA SER A 395 -6.57 16.17 18.62
C SER A 395 -5.42 16.53 19.55
N MET A 396 -4.46 15.63 19.74
CA MET A 396 -3.37 15.80 20.69
C MET A 396 -2.13 14.97 20.36
N ARG A 397 -1.04 15.27 21.06
CA ARG A 397 0.21 14.52 21.04
C ARG A 397 0.62 14.22 22.47
N GLU A 398 0.94 12.97 22.74
CA GLU A 398 1.51 12.53 24.02
C GLU A 398 2.93 12.02 23.85
N GLU A 399 3.76 12.19 24.87
CA GLU A 399 5.16 11.77 24.86
C GLU A 399 5.56 11.17 26.20
N ARG A 400 6.42 10.15 26.14
CA ARG A 400 7.17 9.63 27.28
C ARG A 400 8.61 9.33 26.89
N ILE A 401 9.55 9.77 27.73
CA ILE A 401 10.96 9.36 27.64
C ILE A 401 11.12 8.07 28.45
N ILE A 402 11.65 7.03 27.82
CA ILE A 402 11.95 5.73 28.43
C ILE A 402 13.45 5.50 28.33
N SER A 403 14.16 5.69 29.45
CA SER A 403 15.62 5.48 29.49
C SER A 403 15.97 4.01 29.19
N GLY A 404 17.03 3.79 28.40
CA GLY A 404 17.50 2.45 28.02
C GLY A 404 18.17 1.68 29.16
N SER A 405 18.51 2.33 30.28
CA SER A 405 19.14 1.69 31.45
C SER A 405 18.15 1.10 32.47
N VAL A 406 16.88 1.03 32.08
CA VAL A 406 15.76 0.74 32.97
C VAL A 406 15.42 -0.75 32.88
N ASP A 407 15.09 -1.38 34.02
CA ASP A 407 14.68 -2.78 34.02
C ASP A 407 13.42 -3.01 33.14
N ALA A 408 13.24 -4.24 32.66
CA ALA A 408 12.14 -4.62 31.77
C ALA A 408 10.76 -4.25 32.33
N ASN A 409 10.56 -4.36 33.65
CA ASN A 409 9.28 -4.10 34.29
C ASN A 409 9.00 -2.60 34.38
N GLN A 410 10.03 -1.79 34.65
CA GLN A 410 9.93 -0.35 34.66
C GLN A 410 9.66 0.21 33.25
N HIS A 411 10.19 -0.41 32.19
CA HIS A 411 9.85 -0.07 30.81
C HIS A 411 8.35 -0.28 30.54
N VAL A 412 7.82 -1.47 30.86
CA VAL A 412 6.39 -1.77 30.72
C VAL A 412 5.53 -0.78 31.51
N LYS A 413 5.89 -0.47 32.76
CA LYS A 413 5.18 0.54 33.57
C LYS A 413 5.23 1.94 32.97
N ALA A 414 6.32 2.32 32.31
CA ALA A 414 6.43 3.60 31.62
C ALA A 414 5.49 3.67 30.40
N LEU A 415 5.39 2.58 29.64
CA LEU A 415 4.43 2.43 28.53
C LEU A 415 2.98 2.46 29.03
N GLU A 416 2.67 1.68 30.07
CA GLU A 416 1.36 1.72 30.74
C GLU A 416 1.00 3.14 31.18
N SER A 417 1.94 3.87 31.78
CA SER A 417 1.70 5.27 32.18
C SER A 417 1.46 6.20 30.99
N LEU A 418 2.15 6.01 29.86
CA LEU A 418 1.93 6.79 28.64
C LEU A 418 0.52 6.55 28.10
N PHE A 419 0.11 5.30 27.92
CA PHE A 419 -1.20 4.96 27.39
C PHE A 419 -2.34 5.34 28.34
N ASN A 420 -2.16 5.18 29.66
CA ASN A 420 -3.14 5.64 30.64
C ASN A 420 -3.32 7.17 30.60
N SER A 421 -2.21 7.94 30.51
CA SER A 421 -2.28 9.40 30.35
C SER A 421 -3.04 9.79 29.07
N TYR A 422 -2.75 9.09 27.98
CA TYR A 422 -3.45 9.29 26.71
C TYR A 422 -4.95 8.98 26.83
N PHE A 423 -5.32 7.84 27.42
CA PHE A 423 -6.72 7.46 27.65
C PHE A 423 -7.45 8.46 28.55
N ASP A 424 -6.81 8.93 29.62
CA ASP A 424 -7.36 9.95 30.52
C ASP A 424 -7.64 11.26 29.76
N LYS A 425 -6.69 11.73 28.95
CA LYS A 425 -6.82 12.99 28.20
C LYS A 425 -7.83 12.92 27.07
N PHE A 426 -7.94 11.77 26.38
CA PHE A 426 -8.95 11.57 25.35
C PHE A 426 -10.35 11.34 25.93
N GLY A 427 -10.45 10.95 27.21
CA GLY A 427 -11.71 10.61 27.87
C GLY A 427 -12.16 9.16 27.62
N ILE A 428 -11.22 8.27 27.30
CA ILE A 428 -11.50 6.82 27.15
C ILE A 428 -11.54 6.19 28.53
N SER A 429 -12.63 5.51 28.86
CA SER A 429 -12.84 4.86 30.16
C SER A 429 -13.36 3.43 30.03
N GLY A 430 -13.25 2.66 31.11
CA GLY A 430 -13.78 1.30 31.19
C GLY A 430 -13.19 0.35 30.15
N GLN A 431 -14.06 -0.41 29.47
CA GLN A 431 -13.69 -1.42 28.48
C GLN A 431 -13.04 -0.84 27.21
N GLY A 432 -13.13 0.48 26.98
CA GLY A 432 -12.48 1.14 25.85
C GLY A 432 -10.96 1.28 26.00
N ARG A 433 -10.41 1.08 27.21
CA ARG A 433 -8.96 1.16 27.48
C ARG A 433 -8.24 -0.11 27.06
N TYR A 434 -8.37 -0.46 25.79
CA TYR A 434 -7.86 -1.71 25.27
C TYR A 434 -7.32 -1.53 23.86
N ILE A 435 -6.05 -1.88 23.67
CA ILE A 435 -5.43 -1.93 22.34
C ILE A 435 -5.66 -3.32 21.76
N ASN A 436 -6.53 -3.46 20.77
CA ASN A 436 -6.87 -4.75 20.18
C ASN A 436 -5.93 -5.16 19.04
N ALA A 437 -5.35 -4.18 18.34
CA ALA A 437 -4.43 -4.47 17.26
C ALA A 437 -3.47 -3.30 16.99
N VAL A 438 -2.37 -3.62 16.33
CA VAL A 438 -1.46 -2.66 15.71
C VAL A 438 -1.10 -3.09 14.31
N PHE A 439 -0.81 -2.12 13.44
CA PHE A 439 -0.34 -2.43 12.09
C PHE A 439 0.49 -1.31 11.47
N ASP A 440 1.30 -1.70 10.50
CA ASP A 440 1.94 -0.80 9.54
C ASP A 440 1.80 -1.36 8.11
N ASN A 441 2.65 -0.95 7.16
CA ASN A 441 2.62 -1.46 5.79
C ASN A 441 3.19 -2.89 5.64
N LYS A 442 3.71 -3.51 6.70
CA LYS A 442 4.41 -4.79 6.69
C LYS A 442 3.70 -5.84 7.54
N GLU A 443 3.21 -5.45 8.72
CA GLU A 443 2.62 -6.38 9.68
C GLU A 443 1.30 -5.88 10.27
N TYR A 444 0.47 -6.84 10.70
CA TYR A 444 -0.72 -6.63 11.50
C TYR A 444 -0.68 -7.63 12.66
N LEU A 445 -0.76 -7.12 13.89
CA LEU A 445 -0.67 -7.89 15.11
C LEU A 445 -1.92 -7.63 15.95
N GLU A 446 -2.50 -8.69 16.49
CA GLU A 446 -3.59 -8.61 17.46
C GLU A 446 -3.07 -8.96 18.84
N PHE A 447 -3.75 -8.42 19.84
CA PHE A 447 -3.46 -8.71 21.23
C PHE A 447 -4.73 -9.19 21.91
N ASP A 448 -4.58 -10.05 22.90
CA ASP A 448 -5.66 -10.50 23.80
C ASP A 448 -5.68 -9.69 25.11
N SER A 449 -4.62 -8.93 25.39
CA SER A 449 -4.50 -8.08 26.58
C SER A 449 -3.58 -6.88 26.34
N ASN A 450 -3.79 -5.78 27.06
CA ASN A 450 -2.83 -4.67 27.07
C ASN A 450 -1.43 -5.10 27.54
N ASN A 451 -1.33 -6.09 28.42
CA ASN A 451 -0.06 -6.61 28.89
C ASN A 451 0.74 -7.29 27.77
N GLU A 452 0.06 -7.99 26.86
CA GLU A 452 0.68 -8.56 25.66
C GLU A 452 1.17 -7.44 24.73
N PHE A 453 0.33 -6.43 24.50
CA PHE A 453 0.69 -5.24 23.74
C PHE A 453 1.94 -4.53 24.30
N TYR A 454 2.00 -4.28 25.61
CA TYR A 454 3.16 -3.60 26.21
C TYR A 454 4.44 -4.46 26.18
N LYS A 455 4.32 -5.78 26.24
CA LYS A 455 5.45 -6.70 26.07
C LYS A 455 6.00 -6.63 24.65
N TRP A 456 5.12 -6.67 23.65
CA TRP A 456 5.50 -6.48 22.25
C TRP A 456 6.17 -5.11 22.04
N LEU A 457 5.56 -4.04 22.55
CA LEU A 457 6.03 -2.67 22.38
C LEU A 457 7.39 -2.39 23.04
N LYS A 458 7.74 -3.16 24.07
CA LYS A 458 9.06 -3.13 24.70
C LYS A 458 10.16 -3.64 23.77
N ASP A 459 9.85 -4.63 22.93
CA ASP A 459 10.82 -5.39 22.15
C ASP A 459 11.06 -4.79 20.74
N ILE A 460 10.14 -3.95 20.24
CA ILE A 460 10.37 -3.09 19.08
C ILE A 460 11.19 -1.87 19.46
#